data_AF-W7WFH1-F1
#
_entry.id   AF-W7WFH1-F1
#
_cell.length_a   1.000
_cell.length_b   1.000
_cell.length_c   1.000
_cell.angle_alpha   90.00
_cell.angle_beta   90.00
_cell.angle_gamma   90.00
#
_symmetry.space_group_name_H-M   'P 1'
#
loop_
_entity.id
_entity.type
_entity.pdbx_description
1 polymer ?
#
loop_
_entity_poly.entity_id
_entity_poly.type
_entity_poly.pdbx_seq_one_letter_code
_entity_poly.pdbx_strand_id
1 'polypeptide(L)'
;MRAQLAGCLISCAVAVATFGAAFPSRGATGDSDKAQRERLSAERRQVERDFAEQERECSQRFLVTACVDTAKTQRRDALKRLSTREAALDDAERTRRAAARQQRIDAKQARQARDREERASAPLIPFEPASAAIRTPTRAATHTPAPARPLDTAQRRADEQRSRTEYENRQSQVKARQEAAAQRAASRKPPAAPLPPVESASAP
;
A
#
# COMPACT_ATOMS: atom_id res chain seq x y z
N MET A 1 29.42 28.73 -48.68
CA MET A 1 30.48 29.69 -48.27
C MET A 1 29.75 30.90 -47.67
N ARG A 2 29.65 30.97 -46.34
CA ARG A 2 30.44 31.82 -45.41
C ARG A 2 30.00 33.28 -45.36
N ALA A 3 29.46 33.68 -44.19
CA ALA A 3 29.52 34.99 -43.49
C ALA A 3 28.27 35.07 -42.58
N GLN A 4 28.22 35.49 -41.31
CA GLN A 4 29.04 36.17 -40.29
C GLN A 4 28.22 35.97 -38.98
N LEU A 5 28.67 35.58 -37.78
CA LEU A 5 29.69 36.08 -36.85
C LEU A 5 29.77 37.61 -36.70
N ALA A 6 29.07 38.17 -35.70
CA ALA A 6 29.49 39.28 -34.82
C ALA A 6 28.31 39.72 -33.94
N GLY A 7 28.28 39.38 -32.65
CA GLY A 7 28.58 40.35 -31.57
C GLY A 7 27.36 40.40 -30.64
N CYS A 8 27.41 40.76 -29.36
CA CYS A 8 28.44 41.18 -28.43
C CYS A 8 27.83 40.89 -27.05
N LEU A 9 28.48 40.14 -26.17
CA LEU A 9 29.07 40.69 -24.94
C LEU A 9 28.24 41.82 -24.28
N ILE A 10 27.36 41.47 -23.34
CA ILE A 10 27.11 42.29 -22.15
C ILE A 10 27.21 41.37 -20.93
N SER A 11 28.26 41.64 -20.15
CA SER A 11 28.61 41.03 -18.87
C SER A 11 27.86 41.64 -17.69
N CYS A 12 27.75 40.83 -16.62
CA CYS A 12 27.80 41.17 -15.19
C CYS A 12 26.66 41.97 -14.55
N ALA A 13 25.97 41.33 -13.58
CA ALA A 13 26.02 41.66 -12.14
C ALA A 13 24.94 40.84 -11.39
N VAL A 14 25.32 39.73 -10.75
CA VAL A 14 25.40 39.54 -9.29
C VAL A 14 24.11 39.90 -8.52
N ALA A 15 23.41 38.88 -8.03
CA ALA A 15 22.73 38.95 -6.74
C ALA A 15 22.86 37.60 -6.02
N VAL A 16 23.66 37.66 -4.95
CA VAL A 16 23.97 36.64 -3.97
C VAL A 16 22.74 36.30 -3.14
N ALA A 17 22.62 35.01 -2.81
CA ALA A 17 21.92 34.42 -1.67
C ALA A 17 20.55 34.98 -1.28
N THR A 18 19.52 34.20 -1.62
CA THR A 18 18.67 33.67 -0.55
C THR A 18 18.55 32.16 -0.74
N PHE A 19 19.28 31.42 0.10
CA PHE A 19 18.91 30.06 0.50
C PHE A 19 17.55 30.21 1.21
N GLY A 20 16.49 30.29 0.42
CA GLY A 20 15.12 30.21 0.91
C GLY A 20 14.95 28.85 1.56
N ALA A 21 14.62 28.87 2.85
CA ALA A 21 14.33 27.70 3.66
C ALA A 21 13.63 26.63 2.82
N ALA A 22 14.28 25.48 2.66
CA ALA A 22 13.63 24.26 2.23
C ALA A 22 12.64 23.87 3.34
N PHE A 23 11.48 24.53 3.36
CA PHE A 23 10.30 24.01 4.02
C PHE A 23 10.00 22.68 3.31
N PRO A 24 10.11 21.53 3.99
CA PRO A 24 9.61 20.29 3.41
C PRO A 24 8.10 20.48 3.31
N SER A 25 7.63 20.82 2.11
CA SER A 25 6.22 20.83 1.72
C SER A 25 5.72 19.38 1.74
N ARG A 26 5.51 18.84 2.95
CA ARG A 26 5.03 17.48 3.22
C ARG A 26 3.62 17.19 2.68
N GLY A 27 2.98 18.17 2.04
CA GLY A 27 1.66 18.02 1.40
C GLY A 27 1.69 17.85 -0.13
N ALA A 28 2.79 18.21 -0.82
CA ALA A 28 2.79 18.27 -2.28
C ALA A 28 3.01 16.91 -2.96
N THR A 29 3.63 15.95 -2.27
CA THR A 29 4.02 14.67 -2.89
C THR A 29 2.84 13.75 -3.17
N GLY A 30 1.81 13.76 -2.31
CA GLY A 30 0.64 12.89 -2.50
C GLY A 30 -0.25 13.33 -3.66
N ASP A 31 -0.36 14.64 -3.86
CA ASP A 31 -1.14 15.22 -4.95
C ASP A 31 -0.36 15.15 -6.29
N SER A 32 0.95 15.38 -6.26
CA SER A 32 1.82 15.20 -7.42
C SER A 32 1.83 13.76 -7.94
N ASP A 33 1.84 12.77 -7.03
CA ASP A 33 1.85 11.36 -7.42
C ASP A 33 0.53 10.94 -8.09
N LYS A 34 -0.61 11.47 -7.60
CA LYS A 34 -1.92 11.25 -8.24
C LYS A 34 -1.95 11.83 -9.64
N ALA A 35 -1.55 13.09 -9.79
CA ALA A 35 -1.47 13.74 -11.10
C ALA A 35 -0.53 12.98 -12.06
N GLN A 36 0.58 12.44 -11.55
CA GLN A 36 1.50 11.64 -12.36
C GLN A 36 0.90 10.30 -12.80
N ARG A 37 0.16 9.60 -11.92
CA ARG A 37 -0.57 8.38 -12.26
C ARG A 37 -1.66 8.64 -13.31
N GLU A 38 -2.37 9.76 -13.20
CA GLU A 38 -3.36 10.18 -14.19
C GLU A 38 -2.73 10.43 -15.57
N ARG A 39 -1.57 11.09 -15.61
CA ARG A 39 -0.80 11.29 -16.85
C ARG A 39 -0.39 9.95 -17.47
N LEU A 40 0.16 9.02 -16.68
CA LEU A 40 0.52 7.68 -17.18
C LEU A 40 -0.70 6.89 -17.70
N SER A 41 -1.85 7.01 -17.05
CA SER A 41 -3.11 6.43 -17.52
C SER A 41 -3.59 7.06 -18.84
N ALA A 42 -3.44 8.37 -19.00
CA ALA A 42 -3.72 9.05 -20.27
C ALA A 42 -2.77 8.60 -21.39
N GLU A 43 -1.47 8.47 -21.10
CA GLU A 43 -0.47 7.97 -22.04
C GLU A 43 -0.76 6.51 -22.45
N ARG A 44 -1.15 5.64 -21.52
CA ARG A 44 -1.57 4.26 -21.86
C ARG A 44 -2.75 4.26 -22.82
N ARG A 45 -3.79 5.06 -22.52
CA ARG A 45 -4.94 5.19 -23.40
C ARG A 45 -4.56 5.73 -24.78
N GLN A 46 -3.57 6.61 -24.86
CA GLN A 46 -3.04 7.09 -26.13
C GLN A 46 -2.38 5.96 -26.93
N VAL A 47 -1.46 5.20 -26.33
CA VAL A 47 -0.81 4.06 -26.99
C VAL A 47 -1.82 3.05 -27.53
N GLU A 48 -2.90 2.79 -26.78
CA GLU A 48 -3.98 1.90 -27.24
C GLU A 48 -4.76 2.48 -28.41
N ARG A 49 -5.03 3.79 -28.43
CA ARG A 49 -5.67 4.46 -29.57
C ARG A 49 -4.78 4.42 -30.81
N ASP A 50 -3.50 4.73 -30.65
CA ASP A 50 -2.52 4.74 -31.75
C ASP A 50 -2.39 3.34 -32.36
N PHE A 51 -2.40 2.28 -31.53
CA PHE A 51 -2.41 0.90 -32.01
C PHE A 51 -3.70 0.57 -32.78
N ALA A 52 -4.87 0.97 -32.28
CA ALA A 52 -6.14 0.72 -32.96
C ALA A 52 -6.23 1.44 -34.32
N GLU A 53 -5.63 2.63 -34.43
CA GLU A 53 -5.50 3.35 -35.70
C GLU A 53 -4.56 2.62 -36.65
N GLN A 54 -3.36 2.23 -36.19
CA GLN A 54 -2.41 1.45 -36.98
C GLN A 54 -2.99 0.12 -37.46
N GLU A 55 -3.82 -0.55 -36.65
CA GLU A 55 -4.49 -1.79 -37.04
C GLU A 55 -5.46 -1.56 -38.22
N ARG A 56 -6.19 -0.44 -38.22
CA ARG A 56 -7.08 -0.03 -39.33
C ARG A 56 -6.32 0.39 -40.57
N GLU A 57 -5.14 0.96 -40.43
CA GLU A 57 -4.25 1.27 -41.56
C GLU A 57 -3.65 -0.01 -42.15
N CYS A 58 -3.22 -0.94 -41.29
CA CYS A 58 -2.63 -2.20 -41.71
C CYS A 58 -3.61 -3.07 -42.50
N SER A 59 -4.91 -3.02 -42.19
CA SER A 59 -5.93 -3.78 -42.92
C SER A 59 -6.08 -3.35 -44.39
N GLN A 60 -5.64 -2.15 -44.74
CA GLN A 60 -5.67 -1.60 -46.11
C GLN A 60 -4.39 -1.95 -46.91
N ARG A 61 -3.40 -2.58 -46.27
CA ARG A 61 -2.11 -2.90 -46.89
C ARG A 61 -2.09 -4.33 -47.42
N PHE A 62 -1.23 -4.58 -48.40
CA PHE A 62 -1.07 -5.93 -48.96
C PHE A 62 -0.38 -6.91 -47.98
N LEU A 63 0.49 -6.40 -47.11
CA LEU A 63 1.22 -7.17 -46.10
C LEU A 63 0.62 -6.98 -44.69
N VAL A 64 -0.69 -7.26 -44.55
CA VAL A 64 -1.45 -7.02 -43.30
C VAL A 64 -0.76 -7.67 -42.09
N THR A 65 -0.41 -8.96 -42.18
CA THR A 65 0.16 -9.71 -41.07
C THR A 65 1.46 -9.08 -40.54
N ALA A 66 2.42 -8.82 -41.43
CA ALA A 66 3.69 -8.21 -41.05
C ALA A 66 3.52 -6.80 -40.49
N CYS A 67 2.58 -6.03 -41.03
CA CYS A 67 2.22 -4.70 -40.53
C CYS A 67 1.65 -4.77 -39.11
N VAL A 68 0.65 -5.64 -38.88
CA VAL A 68 0.01 -5.82 -37.57
C VAL A 68 1.00 -6.34 -36.53
N ASP A 69 1.91 -7.24 -36.89
CA ASP A 69 2.92 -7.76 -35.95
C ASP A 69 3.95 -6.70 -35.56
N THR A 70 4.28 -5.80 -36.48
CA THR A 70 5.10 -4.61 -36.20
C THR A 70 4.36 -3.67 -35.24
N ALA A 71 3.09 -3.36 -35.50
CA ALA A 71 2.25 -2.52 -34.64
C ALA A 71 2.11 -3.12 -33.22
N LYS A 72 1.91 -4.44 -33.11
CA LYS A 72 1.87 -5.16 -31.82
C LYS A 72 3.19 -5.04 -31.05
N THR A 73 4.31 -5.15 -31.75
CA THR A 73 5.64 -4.99 -31.16
C THR A 73 5.84 -3.57 -30.63
N GLN A 74 5.50 -2.55 -31.43
CA GLN A 74 5.58 -1.16 -31.00
C GLN A 74 4.68 -0.88 -29.79
N ARG A 75 3.44 -1.38 -29.79
CA ARG A 75 2.51 -1.28 -28.65
C ARG A 75 3.11 -1.92 -27.40
N ARG A 76 3.63 -3.15 -27.49
CA ARG A 76 4.24 -3.86 -26.36
C ARG A 76 5.40 -3.07 -25.77
N ASP A 77 6.28 -2.53 -26.62
CA ASP A 77 7.45 -1.80 -26.16
C ASP A 77 7.07 -0.45 -25.52
N ALA A 78 6.08 0.24 -26.07
CA ALA A 78 5.53 1.47 -25.49
C ALA A 78 4.87 1.22 -24.12
N LEU A 79 4.01 0.19 -24.02
CA LEU A 79 3.38 -0.20 -22.76
C LEU A 79 4.39 -0.70 -21.73
N LYS A 80 5.46 -1.39 -22.16
CA LYS A 80 6.55 -1.81 -21.26
C LYS A 80 7.25 -0.61 -20.63
N ARG A 81 7.60 0.41 -21.42
CA ARG A 81 8.21 1.65 -20.90
C ARG A 81 7.29 2.37 -19.91
N LEU A 82 5.98 2.41 -20.19
CA LEU A 82 4.98 2.96 -19.27
C LEU A 82 4.90 2.16 -17.97
N SER A 83 4.83 0.84 -18.06
CA SER A 83 4.78 -0.05 -16.89
C SER A 83 6.01 0.08 -15.99
N THR A 84 7.21 0.25 -16.57
CA THR A 84 8.43 0.52 -15.78
C THR A 84 8.34 1.83 -15.00
N ARG A 85 7.78 2.89 -15.61
CA ARG A 85 7.55 4.17 -14.91
C ARG A 85 6.53 4.04 -13.80
N GLU A 86 5.43 3.31 -14.02
CA GLU A 86 4.42 3.02 -13.00
C GLU A 86 5.03 2.24 -11.82
N ALA A 87 5.81 1.20 -12.10
CA ALA A 87 6.49 0.40 -11.07
C ALA A 87 7.44 1.25 -10.21
N ALA A 88 8.22 2.15 -10.83
CA ALA A 88 9.10 3.04 -10.08
C ALA A 88 8.34 3.96 -9.12
N LEU A 89 7.15 4.44 -9.50
CA LEU A 89 6.29 5.24 -8.61
C LEU A 89 5.72 4.41 -7.47
N ASP A 90 5.27 3.19 -7.74
CA ASP A 90 4.78 2.26 -6.71
C ASP A 90 5.86 1.91 -5.70
N ASP A 91 7.09 1.65 -6.15
CA ASP A 91 8.23 1.34 -5.28
C ASP A 91 8.64 2.54 -4.43
N ALA A 92 8.62 3.76 -5.00
CA ALA A 92 8.84 4.98 -4.24
C ALA A 92 7.77 5.20 -3.16
N GLU A 93 6.50 4.91 -3.46
CA GLU A 93 5.41 4.96 -2.49
C GLU A 93 5.56 3.91 -1.38
N ARG A 94 5.88 2.66 -1.74
CA ARG A 94 6.13 1.58 -0.78
C ARG A 94 7.25 1.95 0.19
N THR A 95 8.35 2.46 -0.33
CA THR A 95 9.50 2.90 0.47
C THR A 95 9.12 4.03 1.42
N ARG A 96 8.37 5.04 0.96
CA ARG A 96 7.90 6.15 1.82
C ARG A 96 6.96 5.66 2.91
N ARG A 97 6.02 4.77 2.60
CA ARG A 97 5.10 4.18 3.59
C ARG A 97 5.84 3.34 4.63
N ALA A 98 6.84 2.56 4.20
CA ALA A 98 7.68 1.79 5.10
C ALA A 98 8.48 2.70 6.05
N ALA A 99 9.12 3.75 5.53
CA ALA A 99 9.85 4.74 6.32
C ALA A 99 8.93 5.46 7.32
N ALA A 100 7.75 5.90 6.89
CA ALA A 100 6.77 6.54 7.77
C ALA A 100 6.28 5.59 8.88
N ARG A 101 6.13 4.29 8.58
CA ARG A 101 5.79 3.28 9.58
C ARG A 101 6.91 3.09 10.60
N GLN A 102 8.16 3.05 10.14
CA GLN A 102 9.32 2.91 11.03
C GLN A 102 9.40 4.10 11.99
N GLN A 103 9.30 5.33 11.47
CA GLN A 103 9.29 6.54 12.30
C GLN A 103 8.19 6.51 13.38
N ARG A 104 7.00 5.99 13.05
CA ARG A 104 5.92 5.83 14.03
C ARG A 104 6.24 4.80 15.12
N ILE A 105 6.93 3.72 14.77
CA ILE A 105 7.39 2.71 15.74
C ILE A 105 8.43 3.31 16.67
N ASP A 106 9.44 3.97 16.10
CA ASP A 106 10.53 4.58 16.87
C ASP A 106 9.98 5.65 17.82
N ALA A 107 9.06 6.51 17.34
CA ALA A 107 8.39 7.50 18.18
C ALA A 107 7.56 6.86 19.31
N LYS A 108 6.91 5.72 19.06
CA LYS A 108 6.17 4.98 20.08
C LYS A 108 7.12 4.38 21.11
N GLN A 109 8.22 3.77 20.67
CA GLN A 109 9.22 3.18 21.55
C GLN A 109 9.89 4.25 22.43
N ALA A 110 10.24 5.40 21.86
CA ALA A 110 10.80 6.52 22.60
C ALA A 110 9.84 7.05 23.67
N ARG A 111 8.54 7.16 23.36
CA ARG A 111 7.51 7.52 24.35
C ARG A 111 7.42 6.47 25.47
N GLN A 112 7.33 5.20 25.11
CA GLN A 112 7.27 4.12 26.09
C GLN A 112 8.52 4.05 26.98
N ALA A 113 9.71 4.36 26.44
CA ALA A 113 10.93 4.43 27.23
C ALA A 113 10.88 5.57 28.25
N ARG A 114 10.45 6.77 27.82
CA ARG A 114 10.25 7.91 28.73
C ARG A 114 9.22 7.63 29.81
N ASP A 115 8.07 7.05 29.46
CA ASP A 115 7.03 6.70 30.43
C ASP A 115 7.52 5.67 31.47
N ARG A 116 8.38 4.73 31.05
CA ARG A 116 9.01 3.75 31.96
C ARG A 116 10.02 4.40 32.89
N GLU A 117 10.85 5.30 32.38
CA GLU A 117 11.81 6.05 33.17
C GLU A 117 11.10 6.94 34.19
N GLU A 118 10.07 7.67 33.78
CA GLU A 118 9.23 8.48 34.67
C GLU A 118 8.61 7.63 35.77
N ARG A 119 8.03 6.48 35.42
CA ARG A 119 7.47 5.53 36.41
C ARG A 119 8.52 4.93 37.34
N ALA A 120 9.74 4.71 36.87
CA ALA A 120 10.84 4.22 37.69
C ALA A 120 11.36 5.30 38.65
N SER A 121 11.30 6.57 38.25
CA SER A 121 11.68 7.73 39.07
C SER A 121 10.58 8.22 40.02
N ALA A 122 9.35 7.70 39.89
CA ALA A 122 8.24 8.08 40.75
C ALA A 122 8.51 7.63 42.20
N PRO A 123 8.31 8.50 43.20
CA PRO A 123 8.47 8.14 44.61
C PRO A 123 7.58 6.94 44.94
N LEU A 124 8.17 5.91 45.56
CA LEU A 124 7.40 4.83 46.18
C LEU A 124 6.62 5.46 47.33
N ILE A 125 5.35 5.81 47.10
CA ILE A 125 4.44 6.19 48.19
C ILE A 125 4.38 4.98 49.11
N PRO A 126 4.76 5.10 50.40
CA PRO A 126 4.59 4.03 51.36
C PRO A 126 3.13 3.61 51.34
N PHE A 127 2.88 2.37 50.95
CA PHE A 127 1.57 1.77 51.14
C PHE A 127 1.43 1.59 52.64
N GLU A 128 0.76 2.52 53.33
CA GLU A 128 0.28 2.22 54.66
C GLU A 128 -0.66 1.02 54.54
N PRO A 129 -0.36 -0.11 55.21
CA PRO A 129 -1.30 -1.21 55.23
C PRO A 129 -2.52 -0.74 56.01
N ALA A 130 -3.51 -0.18 55.31
CA ALA A 130 -4.86 -0.07 55.84
C ALA A 130 -5.23 -1.48 56.29
N SER A 131 -5.33 -1.62 57.61
CA SER A 131 -5.53 -2.84 58.37
C SER A 131 -6.21 -3.95 57.56
N ALA A 132 -5.53 -5.09 57.48
CA ALA A 132 -6.04 -6.34 56.95
C ALA A 132 -7.30 -6.80 57.72
N ALA A 133 -8.44 -6.18 57.44
CA ALA A 133 -9.73 -6.81 57.62
C ALA A 133 -10.00 -7.64 56.36
N ILE A 134 -9.32 -8.78 56.25
CA ILE A 134 -9.72 -9.85 55.35
C ILE A 134 -11.08 -10.31 55.86
N ARG A 135 -12.15 -9.76 55.30
CA ARG A 135 -13.49 -10.28 55.47
C ARG A 135 -13.52 -11.64 54.77
N THR A 136 -13.38 -12.71 55.55
CA THR A 136 -13.83 -14.04 55.16
C THR A 136 -15.27 -13.94 54.63
N PRO A 137 -15.59 -14.47 53.43
CA PRO A 137 -16.96 -14.47 52.97
C PRO A 137 -17.75 -15.47 53.82
N THR A 138 -18.35 -14.99 54.91
CA THR A 138 -19.40 -15.72 55.59
C THR A 138 -20.56 -15.86 54.62
N ARG A 139 -20.71 -17.08 54.11
CA ARG A 139 -21.92 -17.59 53.46
C ARG A 139 -23.12 -17.34 54.37
N ALA A 140 -23.88 -16.29 54.07
CA ALA A 140 -25.33 -16.14 54.25
C ALA A 140 -25.69 -14.65 54.18
N ALA A 141 -25.71 -14.10 52.96
CA ALA A 141 -26.55 -12.97 52.66
C ALA A 141 -27.28 -13.33 51.37
N THR A 142 -28.59 -13.54 51.49
CA THR A 142 -29.53 -13.45 50.40
C THR A 142 -29.34 -12.09 49.73
N HIS A 143 -28.47 -12.05 48.72
CA HIS A 143 -28.33 -10.91 47.85
C HIS A 143 -29.58 -10.82 46.99
N THR A 144 -30.53 -10.01 47.43
CA THR A 144 -31.47 -9.39 46.50
C THR A 144 -30.62 -8.56 45.53
N PRO A 145 -30.60 -8.85 44.23
CA PRO A 145 -29.80 -8.09 43.29
C PRO A 145 -30.33 -6.65 43.28
N ALA A 146 -29.47 -5.69 43.65
CA ALA A 146 -29.77 -4.28 43.40
C ALA A 146 -30.02 -4.11 41.90
N PRO A 147 -31.09 -3.40 41.47
CA PRO A 147 -31.41 -3.28 40.06
C PRO A 147 -30.24 -2.59 39.34
N ALA A 148 -29.64 -3.31 38.39
CA ALA A 148 -28.59 -2.77 37.53
C ALA A 148 -29.09 -1.46 36.91
N ARG A 149 -28.30 -0.39 37.06
CA ARG A 149 -28.66 0.94 36.52
C ARG A 149 -28.93 0.79 35.01
N PRO A 150 -30.03 1.36 34.46
CA PRO A 150 -30.48 1.08 33.09
C PRO A 150 -29.40 1.29 32.01
N LEU A 151 -28.47 2.24 32.22
CA LEU A 151 -27.34 2.53 31.33
C LEU A 151 -26.41 1.32 31.10
N ASP A 152 -26.18 0.50 32.12
CA ASP A 152 -25.29 -0.68 32.07
C ASP A 152 -25.93 -1.84 31.27
N THR A 153 -27.26 -1.97 31.33
CA THR A 153 -27.98 -2.97 30.53
C THR A 153 -28.08 -2.60 29.05
N ALA A 154 -28.25 -1.31 28.73
CA ALA A 154 -28.27 -0.83 27.35
C ALA A 154 -26.90 -0.97 26.67
N GLN A 155 -25.81 -0.67 27.40
CA GLN A 155 -24.44 -0.83 26.90
C GLN A 155 -24.11 -2.31 26.61
N ARG A 156 -24.43 -3.23 27.53
CA ARG A 156 -24.23 -4.67 27.29
C ARG A 156 -24.95 -5.18 26.03
N ARG A 157 -26.21 -4.76 25.81
CA ARG A 157 -26.96 -5.15 24.60
C ARG A 157 -26.34 -4.60 23.32
N ALA A 158 -25.85 -3.35 23.36
CA ALA A 158 -25.16 -2.75 22.22
C ALA A 158 -23.84 -3.47 21.90
N ASP A 159 -23.09 -3.88 22.93
CA ASP A 159 -21.83 -4.63 22.76
C ASP A 159 -22.07 -6.06 22.27
N GLU A 160 -23.12 -6.72 22.73
CA GLU A 160 -23.55 -8.02 22.20
C GLU A 160 -23.97 -7.93 20.73
N GLN A 161 -24.72 -6.89 20.34
CA GLN A 161 -25.08 -6.67 18.94
C GLN A 161 -23.86 -6.42 18.06
N ARG A 162 -22.93 -5.56 18.51
CA ARG A 162 -21.65 -5.34 17.83
C ARG A 162 -20.86 -6.63 17.68
N SER A 163 -20.78 -7.43 18.74
CA SER A 163 -20.06 -8.70 18.71
C SER A 163 -20.68 -9.71 17.73
N ARG A 164 -22.02 -9.80 17.69
CA ARG A 164 -22.75 -10.67 16.75
C ARG A 164 -22.51 -10.25 15.30
N THR A 165 -22.68 -8.96 14.99
CA THR A 165 -22.45 -8.46 13.63
C THR A 165 -21.01 -8.63 13.17
N GLU A 166 -20.03 -8.42 14.05
CA GLU A 166 -18.62 -8.70 13.75
C GLU A 166 -18.36 -10.19 13.47
N TYR A 167 -19.01 -11.08 14.21
CA TYR A 167 -18.89 -12.52 14.02
C TYR A 167 -19.47 -12.95 12.67
N GLU A 168 -20.68 -12.49 12.35
CA GLU A 168 -21.34 -12.74 11.06
C GLU A 168 -20.50 -12.22 9.89
N ASN A 169 -19.96 -11.00 10.02
CA ASN A 169 -19.07 -10.41 9.01
C ASN A 169 -17.76 -11.19 8.84
N ARG A 170 -17.19 -11.74 9.92
CA ARG A 170 -16.00 -12.60 9.83
C ARG A 170 -16.34 -13.92 9.15
N GLN A 171 -17.47 -14.53 9.47
CA GLN A 171 -17.90 -15.77 8.84
C GLN A 171 -18.13 -15.60 7.33
N SER A 172 -18.80 -14.52 6.92
CA SER A 172 -19.04 -14.24 5.50
C SER A 172 -17.73 -13.98 4.73
N GLN A 173 -16.79 -13.24 5.33
CA GLN A 173 -15.46 -13.02 4.74
C GLN A 173 -14.66 -14.31 4.56
N VAL A 174 -14.70 -15.22 5.53
CA VAL A 174 -14.01 -16.51 5.43
C VAL A 174 -14.61 -17.34 4.30
N LYS A 175 -15.95 -17.43 4.20
CA LYS A 175 -16.63 -18.14 3.11
C LYS A 175 -16.27 -17.55 1.74
N ALA A 176 -16.35 -16.22 1.59
CA ALA A 176 -15.99 -15.54 0.34
C ALA A 176 -14.52 -15.79 -0.07
N ARG A 177 -13.60 -15.85 0.90
CA ARG A 177 -12.19 -16.20 0.63
C ARG A 177 -12.03 -17.65 0.17
N GLN A 178 -12.75 -18.58 0.78
CA GLN A 178 -12.72 -19.99 0.38
C GLN A 178 -13.27 -20.16 -1.04
N GLU A 179 -14.39 -19.53 -1.37
CA GLU A 179 -14.98 -19.55 -2.71
C GLU A 179 -14.05 -18.93 -3.76
N ALA A 180 -13.46 -17.77 -3.46
CA ALA A 180 -12.49 -17.14 -4.35
C ALA A 180 -11.23 -18.00 -4.56
N ALA A 181 -10.77 -18.71 -3.53
CA ALA A 181 -9.66 -19.65 -3.64
C ALA A 181 -10.02 -20.86 -4.49
N ALA A 182 -11.23 -21.42 -4.32
CA ALA A 182 -11.73 -22.53 -5.13
C ALA A 182 -11.87 -22.14 -6.60
N GLN A 183 -12.41 -20.96 -6.90
CA GLN A 183 -12.50 -20.43 -8.28
C GLN A 183 -11.12 -20.25 -8.92
N ARG A 184 -10.13 -19.75 -8.17
CA ARG A 184 -8.74 -19.63 -8.64
C ARG A 184 -8.10 -21.00 -8.89
N ALA A 185 -8.40 -22.00 -8.06
CA ALA A 185 -7.92 -23.35 -8.26
C ALA A 185 -8.54 -23.99 -9.51
N ALA A 186 -9.86 -23.84 -9.69
CA ALA A 186 -10.58 -24.36 -10.85
C ALA A 186 -10.17 -23.70 -12.18
N SER A 187 -9.82 -22.41 -12.16
CA SER A 187 -9.37 -21.67 -13.35
C SER A 187 -7.87 -21.84 -13.64
N ARG A 188 -7.09 -22.44 -12.73
CA ARG A 188 -5.67 -22.72 -12.99
C ARG A 188 -5.52 -23.91 -13.92
N LYS A 189 -4.88 -23.67 -15.07
CA LYS A 189 -4.46 -24.72 -16.00
C LYS A 189 -3.45 -25.66 -15.31
N PRO A 190 -3.57 -27.00 -15.44
CA PRO A 190 -2.65 -27.91 -14.79
C PRO A 190 -1.21 -27.65 -15.28
N PRO A 191 -0.20 -27.77 -14.39
CA PRO A 191 1.19 -27.67 -14.80
C PRO A 191 1.49 -28.76 -15.84
N ALA A 192 2.28 -28.41 -16.86
CA ALA A 192 2.70 -29.35 -17.89
C ALA A 192 3.43 -30.54 -17.27
N ALA A 193 3.18 -31.74 -17.80
CA ALA A 193 3.84 -32.96 -17.35
C ALA A 193 5.36 -32.80 -17.43
N PRO A 194 6.13 -33.31 -16.44
CA PRO A 194 7.58 -33.25 -16.48
C PRO A 194 8.09 -34.00 -17.71
N LEU A 195 9.07 -33.40 -18.41
CA LEU A 195 9.72 -34.01 -19.57
C LEU A 195 10.34 -35.36 -19.17
N PRO A 196 10.22 -36.39 -20.03
CA PRO A 196 10.82 -37.69 -19.74
C PRO A 196 12.35 -37.56 -19.61
N PRO A 197 12.98 -38.31 -18.70
CA PRO A 197 14.43 -38.32 -18.58
C PRO A 197 15.04 -38.83 -19.88
N VAL A 198 16.00 -38.08 -20.44
CA VAL A 198 16.77 -38.51 -21.60
C VAL A 198 17.64 -39.70 -21.19
N GLU A 199 17.28 -40.90 -21.64
CA GLU A 199 18.17 -42.05 -21.59
C GLU A 199 19.35 -41.77 -22.53
N SER A 200 20.52 -41.58 -21.91
CA SER A 200 21.80 -41.45 -22.59
C SER A 200 22.05 -42.69 -23.45
N ALA A 201 21.93 -42.52 -24.77
CA ALA A 201 22.37 -43.48 -25.75
C ALA A 201 23.89 -43.67 -25.62
N SER A 202 24.30 -44.77 -24.97
CA SER A 202 25.65 -45.31 -25.10
C SER A 202 25.77 -45.98 -26.47
N ALA A 203 26.72 -45.51 -27.27
CA ALA A 203 27.28 -46.25 -28.40
C ALA A 203 28.70 -45.72 -28.68
N PRO A 204 29.59 -46.50 -29.31
CA PRO A 204 29.74 -47.96 -29.32
C PRO A 204 30.89 -48.45 -28.43
#